data_AF-A0A1C4IRY4-F1
#
_entry.id   AF-A0A1C4IRY4-F1
#
_cell.length_a   1.000
_cell.length_b   1.000
_cell.length_c   1.000
_cell.angle_alpha   90.00
_cell.angle_beta   90.00
_cell.angle_gamma   90.00
#
_symmetry.space_group_name_H-M   'P 1'
#
loop_
_entity.id
_entity.type
_entity.pdbx_description
1 polymer ?
#
loop_
_entity_poly.entity_id
_entity_poly.type
_entity_poly.pdbx_seq_one_letter_code
_entity_poly.pdbx_strand_id
1 'polypeptide(L)'
;MQLGRTRSTRLDVPAAAKARAFTSGFSAGLPELHLLRLTLSTSGGRVLSENTYWRHRTPEAMRALGGLPDARLTVTALGRTRKGDREEVRVRVGNRGRAVAAMTRLSLREARGGDRVLPTLYSDNYLWLLPGESRTVTLSWPRTAAHAGLTVRAEPFNGSPVSAGA
;
A
#
# COMPACT_ATOMS: atom_id res chain seq x y z
N MET A 1 12.18 -14.11 3.83
CA MET A 1 11.65 -13.57 2.56
C MET A 1 12.80 -13.45 1.58
N GLN A 2 12.67 -13.97 0.37
CA GLN A 2 13.71 -13.90 -0.66
C GLN A 2 13.28 -12.86 -1.70
N LEU A 3 14.14 -11.87 -1.96
CA LEU A 3 13.94 -10.94 -3.07
C LEU A 3 14.44 -11.59 -4.37
N GLY A 4 13.63 -11.51 -5.42
CA GLY A 4 14.03 -11.92 -6.77
C GLY A 4 15.04 -10.93 -7.37
N ARG A 5 15.68 -11.33 -8.48
CA ARG A 5 16.54 -10.42 -9.25
C ARG A 5 15.70 -9.34 -9.93
N THR A 6 16.09 -8.07 -9.75
CA THR A 6 15.48 -6.95 -10.47
C THR A 6 15.82 -7.02 -11.96
N ARG A 7 14.80 -6.81 -12.81
CA ARG A 7 14.95 -6.60 -14.27
C ARG A 7 14.49 -5.20 -14.59
N SER A 8 15.21 -4.50 -15.45
CA SER A 8 14.89 -3.14 -15.87
C SER A 8 15.12 -2.95 -17.36
N THR A 9 14.42 -1.96 -17.93
CA THR A 9 14.66 -1.44 -19.27
C THR A 9 14.38 0.05 -19.27
N ARG A 10 15.05 0.81 -20.14
CA ARG A 10 14.65 2.18 -20.45
C ARG A 10 13.61 2.14 -21.58
N LEU A 11 12.68 3.08 -21.55
CA LEU A 11 11.67 3.26 -22.58
C LEU A 11 11.21 4.71 -22.60
N ASP A 12 10.80 5.18 -23.77
CA ASP A 12 10.08 6.43 -23.93
C ASP A 12 8.59 6.13 -24.09
N VAL A 13 7.75 6.88 -23.37
CA VAL A 13 6.29 6.76 -23.44
C VAL A 13 5.75 8.08 -23.97
N PRO A 14 5.35 8.16 -25.26
CA PRO A 14 4.76 9.37 -25.82
C PRO A 14 3.47 9.76 -25.08
N ALA A 15 3.10 11.04 -25.18
CA ALA A 15 1.85 11.53 -24.62
C ALA A 15 0.65 10.72 -25.15
N ALA A 16 -0.27 10.35 -24.25
CA ALA A 16 -1.46 9.54 -24.55
C ALA A 16 -1.18 8.20 -25.24
N ALA A 17 0.03 7.63 -25.08
CA ALA A 17 0.42 6.36 -25.69
C ALA A 17 0.85 5.31 -24.65
N LYS A 18 1.15 4.10 -25.14
CA LYS A 18 1.75 3.01 -24.37
C LYS A 18 3.05 2.58 -25.02
N ALA A 19 4.01 2.17 -24.20
CA ALA A 19 5.21 1.48 -24.67
C ALA A 19 5.38 0.18 -23.89
N ARG A 20 5.87 -0.85 -24.58
CA ARG A 20 6.12 -2.15 -23.98
C ARG A 20 7.49 -2.11 -23.30
N ALA A 21 7.53 -2.43 -22.01
CA ALA A 21 8.78 -2.70 -21.32
C ALA A 21 9.25 -4.13 -21.64
N PHE A 22 9.04 -5.08 -20.73
CA PHE A 22 9.41 -6.48 -20.92
C PHE A 22 8.32 -7.41 -20.40
N THR A 23 8.37 -8.67 -20.83
CA THR A 23 7.53 -9.73 -20.26
C THR A 23 8.16 -10.28 -18.99
N SER A 24 7.39 -10.28 -17.89
CA SER A 24 7.73 -10.97 -16.65
C SER A 24 7.12 -12.37 -16.65
N GLY A 25 7.83 -13.34 -17.23
CA GLY A 25 7.42 -14.76 -17.27
C GLY A 25 7.57 -15.46 -15.92
N PHE A 26 6.98 -16.64 -15.77
CA PHE A 26 7.36 -17.54 -14.67
C PHE A 26 8.65 -18.26 -15.05
N SER A 27 9.60 -18.37 -14.12
CA SER A 27 10.78 -19.25 -14.25
C SER A 27 10.65 -20.43 -13.30
N ALA A 28 11.37 -21.53 -13.54
CA ALA A 28 11.30 -22.73 -12.70
C ALA A 28 11.65 -22.46 -11.22
N GLY A 29 12.49 -21.46 -10.94
CA GLY A 29 12.89 -21.10 -9.58
C GLY A 29 11.95 -20.17 -8.81
N LEU A 30 10.82 -19.73 -9.40
CA LEU A 30 9.86 -18.88 -8.71
C LEU A 30 8.84 -19.72 -7.91
N PRO A 31 8.50 -19.31 -6.67
CA PRO A 31 7.46 -19.95 -5.88
C PRO A 31 6.10 -19.94 -6.58
N GLU A 32 5.26 -20.92 -6.22
CA GLU A 32 3.88 -21.06 -6.72
C GLU A 32 3.03 -19.82 -6.48
N LEU A 33 3.17 -19.19 -5.31
CA LEU A 33 2.62 -17.88 -4.97
C LEU A 33 3.76 -16.93 -4.59
N HIS A 34 3.83 -15.77 -5.24
CA HIS A 34 4.81 -14.74 -4.90
C HIS A 34 4.28 -13.34 -5.23
N LEU A 35 4.99 -12.31 -4.78
CA LEU A 35 4.72 -10.93 -5.16
C LEU A 35 5.58 -10.51 -6.35
N LEU A 36 4.97 -9.80 -7.29
CA LEU A 36 5.65 -9.08 -8.37
C LEU A 36 5.45 -7.59 -8.14
N ARG A 37 6.55 -6.88 -7.86
CA ARG A 37 6.55 -5.42 -7.81
C ARG A 37 7.10 -4.85 -9.11
N LEU A 38 6.33 -3.95 -9.70
CA LEU A 38 6.72 -3.18 -10.88
C LEU A 38 6.87 -1.72 -10.47
N THR A 39 7.98 -1.10 -10.85
CA THR A 39 8.28 0.30 -10.55
C THR A 39 8.62 1.03 -11.84
N LEU A 40 7.95 2.15 -12.09
CA LEU A 40 8.29 3.09 -13.14
C LEU A 40 8.94 4.33 -12.51
N SER A 41 10.13 4.69 -12.96
CA SER A 41 10.87 5.85 -12.46
C SER A 41 11.38 6.71 -13.61
N THR A 42 11.56 8.00 -13.35
CA THR A 42 12.28 8.89 -14.27
C THR A 42 13.76 8.51 -14.37
N SER A 43 14.46 9.05 -15.38
CA SER A 43 15.92 8.93 -15.49
C SER A 43 16.67 9.47 -14.25
N GLY A 44 16.10 10.48 -13.57
CA GLY A 44 16.61 11.01 -12.31
C GLY A 44 16.23 10.19 -11.06
N GLY A 45 15.66 9.00 -11.22
CA GLY A 45 15.36 8.08 -10.10
C GLY A 45 14.05 8.35 -9.35
N ARG A 46 13.27 9.37 -9.74
CA ARG A 46 11.97 9.66 -9.10
C ARG A 46 10.96 8.60 -9.52
N VAL A 47 10.40 7.87 -8.55
CA VAL A 47 9.31 6.91 -8.77
C VAL A 47 8.06 7.66 -9.21
N LEU A 48 7.50 7.28 -10.36
CA LEU A 48 6.25 7.79 -10.92
C LEU A 48 5.07 6.87 -10.60
N SER A 49 5.31 5.56 -10.54
CA SER A 49 4.29 4.56 -10.23
C SER A 49 4.95 3.32 -9.64
N GLU A 50 4.25 2.68 -8.71
CA GLU A 50 4.58 1.37 -8.19
C GLU A 50 3.31 0.53 -8.12
N ASN A 51 3.37 -0.70 -8.64
CA ASN A 51 2.27 -1.66 -8.53
C ASN A 51 2.81 -2.98 -7.98
N THR A 52 2.13 -3.54 -6.99
CA THR A 52 2.44 -4.86 -6.44
C THR A 52 1.31 -5.82 -6.76
N TYR A 53 1.64 -6.93 -7.42
CA TYR A 53 0.71 -7.98 -7.80
C TYR A 53 1.02 -9.24 -6.99
N TRP A 54 0.00 -9.92 -6.48
CA TRP A 54 0.15 -11.34 -6.21
C TRP A 54 0.17 -12.08 -7.54
N ARG A 55 1.07 -13.03 -7.66
CA ARG A 55 1.15 -13.88 -8.84
C ARG A 55 1.17 -15.31 -8.38
N HIS A 56 0.32 -16.12 -8.98
CA HIS A 56 0.21 -17.53 -8.67
C HIS A 56 0.16 -18.39 -9.94
N ARG A 57 0.69 -19.61 -9.90
CA ARG A 57 0.67 -20.51 -11.08
C ARG A 57 -0.68 -21.17 -11.28
N THR A 58 -1.33 -21.56 -10.18
CA THR A 58 -2.66 -22.16 -10.17
C THR A 58 -3.54 -21.43 -9.15
N PRO A 59 -4.88 -21.48 -9.28
CA PRO A 59 -5.77 -20.90 -8.28
C PRO A 59 -5.54 -21.45 -6.86
N GLU A 60 -5.20 -22.74 -6.72
CA GLU A 60 -5.01 -23.41 -5.43
C GLU A 60 -3.84 -22.85 -4.63
N ALA A 61 -2.79 -22.37 -5.33
CA ALA A 61 -1.64 -21.75 -4.69
C ALA A 61 -2.00 -20.50 -3.86
N MET A 62 -3.15 -19.85 -4.14
CA MET A 62 -3.64 -18.74 -3.33
C MET A 62 -3.99 -19.13 -1.89
N ARG A 63 -4.26 -20.41 -1.60
CA ARG A 63 -4.53 -20.88 -0.22
C ARG A 63 -3.39 -20.56 0.74
N ALA A 64 -2.15 -20.43 0.23
CA ALA A 64 -1.00 -20.02 1.03
C ALA A 64 -1.16 -18.64 1.68
N LEU A 65 -2.05 -17.76 1.16
CA LEU A 65 -2.39 -16.50 1.81
C LEU A 65 -3.01 -16.71 3.20
N GLY A 66 -3.82 -17.75 3.38
CA GLY A 66 -4.46 -18.05 4.66
C GLY A 66 -3.49 -18.53 5.75
N GLY A 67 -2.27 -18.95 5.36
CA GLY A 67 -1.20 -19.36 6.27
C GLY A 67 -0.09 -18.32 6.43
N LEU A 68 -0.30 -17.07 6.02
CA LEU A 68 0.70 -16.02 6.18
C LEU A 68 0.98 -15.77 7.67
N PRO A 69 2.25 -15.71 8.10
CA PRO A 69 2.57 -15.34 9.48
C PRO A 69 2.12 -13.91 9.79
N ASP A 70 1.89 -13.62 11.06
CA ASP A 70 1.39 -12.31 11.49
C ASP A 70 2.37 -11.17 11.13
N ALA A 71 1.84 -10.17 10.43
CA ALA A 71 2.48 -8.89 10.19
C ALA A 71 2.40 -7.99 11.43
N ARG A 72 3.40 -7.11 11.59
CA ARG A 72 3.43 -6.13 12.67
C ARG A 72 3.56 -4.73 12.09
N LEU A 73 2.47 -3.99 12.10
CA LEU A 73 2.41 -2.64 11.54
C LEU A 73 2.68 -1.56 12.57
N THR A 74 3.08 -0.39 12.06
CA THR A 74 3.04 0.89 12.76
C THR A 74 2.36 1.91 11.88
N VAL A 75 1.61 2.83 12.47
CA VAL A 75 1.04 4.00 11.79
C VAL A 75 1.39 5.25 12.58
N THR A 76 1.75 6.32 11.89
CA THR A 76 2.17 7.59 12.51
C THR A 76 1.67 8.75 11.68
N ALA A 77 0.94 9.68 12.29
CA ALA A 77 0.58 10.94 11.64
C ALA A 77 1.82 11.83 11.50
N LEU A 78 2.02 12.35 10.29
CA LEU A 78 3.12 13.24 9.94
C LEU A 78 2.69 14.71 9.97
N GLY A 79 1.39 14.97 9.98
CA GLY A 79 0.82 16.31 10.03
C GLY A 79 -0.50 16.40 9.29
N ARG A 80 -1.25 17.44 9.65
CA ARG A 80 -2.54 17.79 9.05
C ARG A 80 -2.43 19.10 8.30
N THR A 81 -3.15 19.20 7.20
CA THR A 81 -3.22 20.41 6.39
C THR A 81 -4.65 20.62 5.91
N ARG A 82 -4.96 21.86 5.52
CA ARG A 82 -6.23 22.20 4.89
C ARG A 82 -5.99 22.53 3.42
N LYS A 83 -6.91 22.09 2.56
CA LYS A 83 -6.92 22.43 1.14
C LYS A 83 -8.35 22.74 0.71
N GLY A 84 -8.69 24.03 0.68
CA GLY A 84 -10.05 24.48 0.37
C GLY A 84 -11.07 24.01 1.42
N ASP A 85 -12.10 23.29 0.96
CA ASP A 85 -13.17 22.70 1.77
C ASP A 85 -12.80 21.32 2.36
N ARG A 86 -11.57 20.84 2.12
CA ARG A 86 -11.09 19.55 2.61
C ARG A 86 -10.02 19.67 3.69
N GLU A 87 -10.05 18.71 4.61
CA GLU A 87 -8.95 18.44 5.52
C GLU A 87 -8.11 17.28 4.94
N GLU A 88 -6.81 17.32 5.20
CA GLU A 88 -5.85 16.29 4.80
C GLU A 88 -5.00 15.86 6.00
N VAL A 89 -4.70 14.57 6.08
CA VAL A 89 -3.68 14.04 6.98
C VAL A 89 -2.70 13.20 6.18
N ARG A 90 -1.41 13.40 6.42
CA ARG A 90 -0.36 12.50 5.94
C ARG A 90 -0.02 11.52 7.03
N VAL A 91 -0.06 10.22 6.72
CA VAL A 91 0.37 9.16 7.63
C VAL A 91 1.51 8.37 7.03
N ARG A 92 2.44 7.94 7.87
CA ARG A 92 3.43 6.90 7.54
C ARG A 92 2.96 5.58 8.11
N VAL A 93 2.81 4.58 7.26
CA VAL A 93 2.48 3.20 7.61
C VAL A 93 3.72 2.36 7.33
N GLY A 94 4.16 1.59 8.31
CA GLY A 94 5.38 0.79 8.22
C GLY A 94 5.17 -0.63 8.71
N ASN A 95 5.93 -1.58 8.17
CA ASN A 95 5.96 -2.95 8.63
C ASN A 95 7.25 -3.22 9.40
N ARG A 96 7.12 -3.38 10.72
CA ARG A 96 8.24 -3.73 11.63
C ARG A 96 8.34 -5.24 11.88
N GLY A 97 7.44 -6.03 11.31
CA GLY A 97 7.44 -7.48 11.40
C GLY A 97 8.44 -8.13 10.46
N ARG A 98 8.54 -9.47 10.56
CA ARG A 98 9.35 -10.31 9.67
C ARG A 98 8.55 -10.91 8.51
N ALA A 99 7.22 -10.86 8.59
CA ALA A 99 6.30 -11.26 7.54
C ALA A 99 5.92 -10.06 6.67
N VAL A 100 5.50 -10.31 5.43
CA VAL A 100 4.89 -9.29 4.59
C VAL A 100 3.54 -8.88 5.19
N ALA A 101 3.24 -7.59 5.24
CA ALA A 101 1.91 -7.11 5.57
C ALA A 101 1.06 -7.10 4.31
N ALA A 102 0.13 -8.04 4.21
CA ALA A 102 -0.69 -8.27 3.03
C ALA A 102 -1.93 -7.36 3.02
N MET A 103 -2.25 -6.78 1.85
CA MET A 103 -3.49 -6.02 1.61
C MET A 103 -3.85 -5.04 2.73
N THR A 104 -2.88 -4.29 3.23
CA THR A 104 -3.04 -3.36 4.34
C THR A 104 -4.01 -2.25 3.96
N ARG A 105 -5.20 -2.28 4.56
CA ARG A 105 -6.24 -1.29 4.34
C ARG A 105 -6.11 -0.15 5.35
N LEU A 106 -6.12 1.07 4.83
CA LEU A 106 -6.22 2.29 5.62
C LEU A 106 -7.66 2.76 5.66
N SER A 107 -8.10 3.19 6.85
CA SER A 107 -9.41 3.80 7.05
C SER A 107 -9.32 4.99 8.01
N LEU A 108 -9.84 6.14 7.58
CA LEU A 108 -10.12 7.26 8.47
C LEU A 108 -11.43 6.97 9.22
N ARG A 109 -11.38 7.13 10.54
CA ARG A 109 -12.49 6.81 11.44
C ARG A 109 -12.69 7.89 12.50
N GLU A 110 -13.94 8.07 12.92
CA GLU A 110 -14.26 8.81 14.13
C GLU A 110 -13.65 8.09 15.33
N ALA A 111 -12.94 8.83 16.18
CA ALA A 111 -12.28 8.29 17.37
C ALA A 111 -13.32 7.79 18.40
N ARG A 112 -14.50 8.42 18.41
CA ARG A 112 -15.68 7.98 19.15
C ARG A 112 -16.61 7.25 18.20
N GLY A 113 -17.09 6.06 18.58
CA GLY A 113 -17.97 5.24 17.74
C GLY A 113 -17.24 4.39 16.69
N GLY A 114 -16.08 4.84 16.17
CA GLY A 114 -15.26 4.04 15.25
C GLY A 114 -15.78 3.97 13.82
N ASP A 115 -16.82 4.72 13.50
CA ASP A 115 -17.41 4.81 12.18
C ASP A 115 -16.43 5.38 11.16
N ARG A 116 -16.55 4.95 9.90
CA ARG A 116 -15.71 5.47 8.82
C ARG A 116 -16.16 6.87 8.43
N VAL A 117 -15.21 7.79 8.32
CA VAL A 117 -15.45 9.11 7.73
C VAL A 117 -15.55 8.94 6.22
N LEU A 118 -16.68 9.34 5.64
CA LEU A 118 -16.95 9.20 4.21
C LEU A 118 -17.53 10.49 3.61
N PRO A 119 -17.16 10.83 2.36
CA PRO A 119 -16.15 10.18 1.53
C PRO A 119 -14.73 10.57 1.98
N THR A 120 -13.84 9.57 2.11
CA THR A 120 -12.39 9.80 2.26
C THR A 120 -11.67 9.35 1.00
N LEU A 121 -10.83 10.23 0.45
CA LEU A 121 -9.93 9.95 -0.66
C LEU A 121 -8.56 9.57 -0.11
N TYR A 122 -7.91 8.59 -0.72
CA TYR A 122 -6.60 8.08 -0.32
C TYR A 122 -5.65 8.19 -1.50
N SER A 123 -4.43 8.69 -1.27
CA SER A 123 -3.40 8.71 -2.32
C SER A 123 -2.95 7.29 -2.71
N ASP A 124 -3.08 6.34 -1.79
CA ASP A 124 -2.80 4.92 -1.95
C ASP A 124 -3.54 4.12 -0.87
N ASN A 125 -3.94 2.88 -1.14
CA ASN A 125 -4.63 2.02 -0.18
C ASN A 125 -4.50 0.54 -0.59
N TYR A 126 -4.76 -0.40 0.33
CA TYR A 126 -4.57 -1.85 0.12
C TYR A 126 -3.10 -2.21 -0.16
N LEU A 127 -2.22 -1.72 0.70
CA LEU A 127 -0.77 -1.77 0.53
C LEU A 127 -0.20 -3.18 0.76
N TRP A 128 0.90 -3.49 0.07
CA TRP A 128 1.77 -4.61 0.38
C TRP A 128 3.10 -4.09 0.90
N LEU A 129 3.36 -4.30 2.19
CA LEU A 129 4.58 -3.82 2.84
C LEU A 129 5.50 -4.99 3.17
N LEU A 130 6.68 -5.03 2.55
CA LEU A 130 7.70 -6.01 2.93
C LEU A 130 8.27 -5.70 4.32
N PRO A 131 8.95 -6.64 5.00
CA PRO A 131 9.64 -6.36 6.25
C PRO A 131 10.56 -5.14 6.15
N GLY A 132 10.39 -4.17 7.06
CA GLY A 132 11.16 -2.92 7.10
C GLY A 132 10.63 -1.82 6.17
N GLU A 133 9.69 -2.10 5.28
CA GLU A 133 9.16 -1.08 4.37
C GLU A 133 8.19 -0.13 5.04
N SER A 134 8.11 1.08 4.50
CA SER A 134 7.12 2.08 4.88
C SER A 134 6.58 2.82 3.66
N ARG A 135 5.33 3.25 3.76
CA ARG A 135 4.64 4.08 2.77
C ARG A 135 4.03 5.30 3.46
N THR A 136 4.14 6.44 2.80
CA THR A 136 3.44 7.66 3.21
C THR A 136 2.17 7.77 2.38
N VAL A 137 1.03 7.88 3.04
CA VAL A 137 -0.28 8.01 2.40
C VAL A 137 -0.94 9.31 2.86
N THR A 138 -1.50 10.06 1.92
CA THR A 138 -2.36 11.21 2.21
C THR A 138 -3.81 10.76 2.19
N LEU A 139 -4.54 11.08 3.26
CA LEU A 139 -5.98 10.91 3.35
C LEU A 139 -6.62 12.29 3.30
N SER A 140 -7.71 12.45 2.55
CA SER A 140 -8.41 13.73 2.37
C SER A 140 -9.92 13.55 2.46
N TRP A 141 -10.62 14.38 3.23
CA TRP A 141 -12.08 14.30 3.44
C TRP A 141 -12.72 15.70 3.46
N PRO A 142 -14.01 15.85 3.10
CA PRO A 142 -14.73 17.10 3.26
C PRO A 142 -14.79 17.50 4.73
N ARG A 143 -14.66 18.80 5.03
CA ARG A 143 -14.73 19.31 6.42
C ARG A 143 -16.03 18.99 7.14
N THR A 144 -17.12 18.85 6.39
CA THR A 144 -18.45 18.53 6.91
C THR A 144 -18.66 17.05 7.19
N ALA A 145 -17.74 16.17 6.79
CA ALA A 145 -17.88 14.72 6.89
C ALA A 145 -17.43 14.15 8.25
N ALA A 146 -16.81 14.96 9.11
CA ALA A 146 -16.29 14.54 10.40
C ALA A 146 -16.72 15.51 11.50
N HIS A 147 -17.07 14.98 12.67
CA HIS A 147 -17.67 15.75 13.76
C HIS A 147 -16.93 15.61 15.11
N ALA A 148 -15.99 14.69 15.25
CA ALA A 148 -15.23 14.48 16.48
C ALA A 148 -13.71 14.32 16.24
N GLY A 149 -12.99 13.87 17.27
CA GLY A 149 -11.59 13.47 17.12
C GLY A 149 -11.48 12.32 16.11
N LEU A 150 -10.37 12.24 15.38
CA LEU A 150 -10.21 11.31 14.28
C LEU A 150 -9.03 10.35 14.50
N THR A 151 -9.14 9.16 13.94
CA THR A 151 -8.06 8.16 13.93
C THR A 151 -7.87 7.58 12.53
N VAL A 152 -6.63 7.30 12.17
CA VAL A 152 -6.30 6.49 10.99
C VAL A 152 -5.95 5.08 11.45
N ARG A 153 -6.76 4.11 11.02
CA ARG A 153 -6.54 2.68 11.28
C ARG A 153 -5.90 2.01 10.07
N ALA A 154 -4.79 1.33 10.29
CA ALA A 154 -4.12 0.45 9.34
C ALA A 154 -4.37 -1.02 9.72
N GLU A 155 -4.90 -1.81 8.79
CA GLU A 155 -5.35 -3.18 9.03
C GLU A 155 -4.79 -4.10 7.94
N PRO A 156 -3.80 -4.97 8.27
CA PRO A 156 -3.31 -5.99 7.35
C PRO A 156 -4.27 -7.18 7.32
N PHE A 157 -4.26 -7.94 6.23
CA PHE A 157 -5.00 -9.20 6.13
C PHE A 157 -4.50 -10.24 7.15
N ASN A 158 -3.20 -10.30 7.36
CA ASN A 158 -2.51 -11.27 8.21
C ASN A 158 -1.99 -10.62 9.50
N GLY A 159 -2.83 -9.93 10.28
CA GLY A 159 -2.40 -9.40 11.58
C GLY A 159 -3.39 -8.43 12.21
N SER A 160 -3.09 -7.99 13.43
CA SER A 160 -3.94 -7.05 14.16
C SER A 160 -3.85 -5.63 13.60
N PRO A 161 -4.95 -4.87 13.60
CA PRO A 161 -4.96 -3.48 13.19
C PRO A 161 -4.21 -2.58 14.20
N VAL A 162 -3.66 -1.48 13.70
CA VAL A 162 -3.06 -0.40 14.52
C VAL A 162 -3.66 0.94 14.13
N SER A 163 -3.75 1.86 15.10
CA SER A 163 -4.33 3.19 14.89
C SER A 163 -3.41 4.29 15.38
N ALA A 164 -3.49 5.46 14.75
CA ALA A 164 -2.93 6.71 15.23
C ALA A 164 -3.98 7.82 15.18
N GLY A 165 -3.89 8.81 16.08
CA GLY A 165 -4.68 10.04 15.95
C GLY A 165 -4.38 10.73 14.62
N ALA A 166 -5.43 11.21 13.97
CA ALA A 166 -5.35 11.88 12.67
C ALA A 166 -5.13 13.39 12.81
#